data_AF-A0A1F7L8I8-F1
#
_entry.id   AF-A0A1F7L8I8-F1
#
_cell.length_a   1.000
_cell.length_b   1.000
_cell.length_c   1.000
_cell.angle_alpha   90.00
_cell.angle_beta   90.00
_cell.angle_gamma   90.00
#
_symmetry.space_group_name_H-M   'P 1'
#
loop_
_entity.id
_entity.type
_entity.pdbx_description
1 polymer ?
#
loop_
_entity_poly.entity_id
_entity_poly.type
_entity_poly.pdbx_seq_one_letter_code
_entity_poly.pdbx_strand_id
1 'polypeptide(L)' 'MVIDEWSEDWSRLRHVIIQGEAQVLTSGADYRHGVELLLAKYEQYRRMGLDREDGVMIKVTPARVTHWSGAA' A
#
# COMPACT_ATOMS: atom_id res chain seq x y z
N MET A 1 4.55 -5.82 3.93
CA MET A 1 4.83 -4.99 2.74
C MET A 1 6.18 -4.30 2.93
N VAL A 2 6.96 -4.17 1.87
CA VAL A 2 8.23 -3.43 1.88
C VAL A 2 8.14 -2.33 0.82
N ILE A 3 8.59 -1.14 1.16
CA ILE A 3 8.82 -0.04 0.22
C ILE A 3 10.28 0.36 0.34
N ASP A 4 11.02 0.33 -0.75
CA ASP A 4 12.43 0.69 -0.80
C ASP A 4 12.73 1.74 -1.87
N GLU A 5 13.78 2.50 -1.63
CA GLU A 5 14.46 3.28 -2.67
C GLU A 5 15.87 2.74 -2.83
N TRP A 6 16.11 2.22 -4.02
CA TRP A 6 17.40 1.69 -4.41
C TRP A 6 18.24 2.74 -5.16
N SER A 7 19.56 2.69 -4.96
CA SER A 7 20.55 3.56 -5.58
C SER A 7 21.91 2.86 -5.66
N GLU A 8 22.70 3.18 -6.69
CA GLU A 8 24.10 2.76 -6.80
C GLU A 8 25.00 3.40 -5.72
N ASP A 9 24.62 4.58 -5.23
CA ASP A 9 25.23 5.20 -4.05
C ASP A 9 24.60 4.61 -2.78
N TRP A 10 25.37 3.77 -2.08
CA TRP A 10 24.86 3.02 -0.93
C TRP A 10 24.42 3.91 0.24
N SER A 11 24.97 5.13 0.34
CA SER A 11 24.55 6.12 1.34
C SER A 11 23.10 6.59 1.14
N ARG A 12 22.54 6.41 -0.06
CA ARG A 12 21.18 6.83 -0.42
C ARG A 12 20.13 5.73 -0.30
N LEU A 13 20.55 4.49 -0.04
CA LEU A 13 19.64 3.36 0.14
C LEU A 13 18.74 3.59 1.35
N ARG A 14 17.46 3.29 1.20
CA ARG A 14 16.51 3.36 2.32
C ARG A 14 15.32 2.44 2.10
N HIS A 15 14.74 1.96 3.19
CA HIS A 15 13.52 1.16 3.13
C HIS A 15 12.62 1.37 4.34
N VAL A 16 11.34 1.02 4.15
CA VAL A 16 10.33 0.87 5.19
C VAL A 16 9.67 -0.49 5.03
N ILE A 17 9.63 -1.27 6.12
CA ILE A 17 8.94 -2.55 6.21
C ILE A 17 7.74 -2.37 7.13
N ILE A 18 6.56 -2.74 6.63
CA ILE A 18 5.29 -2.73 7.35
C ILE A 18 4.83 -4.18 7.51
N GLN A 19 4.72 -4.63 8.76
CA GLN A 19 4.21 -5.94 9.15
C GLN A 19 2.85 -5.75 9.83
N GLY A 20 1.90 -6.64 9.56
CA GLY A 20 0.54 -6.50 10.04
C GLY A 20 -0.33 -7.68 9.65
N GLU A 21 -1.55 -7.69 10.16
CA GLU A 21 -2.56 -8.68 9.80
C GLU A 21 -3.17 -8.31 8.45
N ALA A 22 -3.30 -9.29 7.56
CA ALA A 22 -3.97 -9.13 6.27
C ALA A 22 -5.36 -9.76 6.32
N GLN A 23 -6.34 -9.05 5.78
CA GLN A 23 -7.73 -9.48 5.68
C GLN A 23 -8.20 -9.30 4.24
N VAL A 24 -8.99 -10.25 3.74
CA VAL A 24 -9.65 -10.13 2.45
C VAL A 24 -11.02 -9.49 2.66
N LEU A 25 -11.26 -8.37 1.98
CA LEU A 25 -12.54 -7.71 1.91
C LEU A 25 -13.17 -7.99 0.54
N THR A 26 -14.47 -8.26 0.53
CA THR A 26 -15.23 -8.49 -0.71
C THR A 26 -16.27 -7.41 -0.99
N SER A 27 -16.69 -6.64 0.02
CA SER A 27 -17.61 -5.53 -0.08
C SER A 27 -17.64 -4.73 1.24
N GLY A 28 -18.51 -3.73 1.33
CA GLY A 28 -18.79 -2.99 2.56
C GLY A 28 -18.03 -1.67 2.69
N ALA A 29 -18.15 -1.02 3.86
CA ALA A 29 -17.67 0.35 4.05
C ALA A 29 -16.15 0.47 3.92
N ASP A 30 -15.40 -0.47 4.49
CA ASP A 30 -13.93 -0.49 4.39
C ASP A 30 -13.45 -0.73 2.96
N TYR A 31 -14.15 -1.59 2.20
CA TYR A 31 -13.87 -1.81 0.78
C TYR A 31 -14.08 -0.53 -0.03
N ARG A 32 -15.26 0.11 0.11
CA ARG A 32 -15.56 1.40 -0.53
C ARG A 32 -14.50 2.45 -0.22
N HIS A 33 -14.14 2.59 1.04
CA HIS A 33 -13.11 3.53 1.46
C HIS A 33 -11.75 3.23 0.80
N GLY A 34 -11.36 1.95 0.74
CA GLY A 34 -10.14 1.53 0.05
C GLY A 34 -10.15 1.85 -1.45
N VAL A 35 -11.29 1.66 -2.14
CA VAL A 35 -11.43 1.99 -3.57
C VAL A 35 -11.24 3.49 -3.80
N GLU A 36 -11.84 4.34 -2.97
CA GLU A 36 -11.67 5.80 -3.07
C GLU A 36 -10.20 6.22 -2.84
N LEU A 37 -9.51 5.60 -1.87
CA LEU A 37 -8.07 5.84 -1.65
C LEU A 37 -7.22 5.43 -2.87
N LEU A 38 -7.55 4.30 -3.51
CA LEU A 38 -6.85 3.83 -4.71
C LEU A 38 -7.07 4.79 -5.89
N LEU A 39 -8.30 5.26 -6.11
CA LEU A 39 -8.65 6.19 -7.19
C LEU A 39 -8.01 7.59 -7.00
N ALA A 40 -7.86 8.01 -5.75
CA ALA A 40 -7.17 9.25 -5.41
C ALA A 40 -5.66 9.14 -5.65
N LYS A 41 -5.04 8.02 -5.26
CA LYS A 41 -3.58 7.81 -5.34
C LYS A 41 -3.09 7.45 -6.73
N TYR A 42 -3.85 6.66 -7.49
CA TYR A 42 -3.41 6.10 -8.78
C TYR A 42 -4.37 6.51 -9.89
N GLU A 43 -3.94 7.45 -10.74
CA GLU A 43 -4.74 7.91 -11.88
C GLU A 43 -5.16 6.77 -12.82
N GLN A 44 -4.32 5.74 -12.95
CA GLN A 44 -4.58 4.58 -13.80
C GLN A 44 -5.91 3.90 -13.44
N TYR A 45 -6.25 3.83 -12.15
CA TYR A 45 -7.49 3.17 -11.72
C TYR A 45 -8.75 3.95 -12.07
N ARG A 46 -8.67 5.28 -12.27
CA ARG A 46 -9.80 6.08 -12.77
C ARG A 46 -10.22 5.65 -14.17
N ARG A 47 -9.27 5.19 -14.99
CA ARG A 47 -9.51 4.73 -16.36
C ARG A 47 -9.93 3.26 -16.42
N MET A 48 -9.50 2.46 -15.45
CA MET A 48 -9.83 1.03 -15.37
C MET A 48 -11.24 0.76 -14.85
N GLY A 49 -11.86 1.73 -14.17
CA GLY A 49 -13.24 1.60 -13.68
C GLY A 49 -13.37 0.59 -12.54
N LEU A 50 -12.60 0.75 -11.46
CA LEU A 50 -12.76 -0.07 -10.26
C LEU A 50 -14.21 0.02 -9.74
N ASP A 51 -14.81 -1.15 -9.49
CA ASP A 51 -16.11 -1.24 -8.84
C ASP A 51 -16.01 -0.75 -7.40
N ARG A 52 -16.99 0.07 -6.99
CA ARG A 52 -17.04 0.67 -5.66
C ARG A 52 -17.78 -0.20 -4.66
N GLU A 53 -18.71 -1.05 -5.08
CA GLU A 53 -19.59 -1.78 -4.16
C GLU A 53 -19.04 -3.15 -3.78
N ASP A 54 -18.43 -3.87 -4.73
CA ASP A 54 -17.84 -5.19 -4.48
C ASP A 54 -16.58 -5.46 -5.30
N GLY A 55 -15.84 -6.49 -4.90
CA GLY A 55 -14.60 -6.91 -5.54
C GLY A 55 -13.76 -7.79 -4.62
N VAL A 56 -12.44 -7.80 -4.79
CA VAL A 56 -11.50 -8.47 -3.88
C VAL A 56 -10.40 -7.49 -3.52
N MET A 57 -10.27 -7.18 -2.23
CA MET A 57 -9.26 -6.25 -1.71
C MET A 57 -8.54 -6.86 -0.52
N ILE A 58 -7.23 -6.64 -0.44
CA ILE A 58 -6.44 -6.99 0.74
C ILE A 58 -6.29 -5.74 1.59
N LYS A 59 -6.91 -5.73 2.77
CA LYS A 59 -6.68 -4.74 3.81
C LYS A 59 -5.57 -5.26 4.73
N VAL A 60 -4.57 -4.43 5.00
CA VAL A 60 -3.52 -4.75 5.97
C VAL A 60 -3.63 -3.78 7.13
N THR A 61 -3.81 -4.31 8.34
CA THR A 61 -3.78 -3.52 9.59
C THR A 61 -2.35 -3.55 10.14
N PRO A 62 -1.59 -2.43 10.10
CA PRO A 62 -0.20 -2.43 10.55
C PRO A 62 -0.10 -2.75 12.05
N ALA A 63 0.81 -3.66 12.40
CA ALA A 63 1.17 -4.00 13.76
C ALA A 63 2.59 -3.53 14.12
N ARG A 64 3.49 -3.48 13.12
CA ARG A 64 4.87 -3.01 13.29
C ARG A 64 5.37 -2.33 12.03
N VAL A 65 6.09 -1.23 12.21
CA VAL A 65 6.80 -0.53 11.12
C VAL A 65 8.26 -0.41 11.50
N THR A 66 9.16 -0.87 10.63
CA THR A 66 10.61 -0.68 10.76
C THR A 66 11.12 0.08 9.54
N HIS A 67 12.13 0.89 9.74
CA HIS A 67 12.76 1.65 8.67
C HIS A 67 14.28 1.61 8.84
N TRP A 68 14.99 1.83 7.75
CA TRP A 68 16.43 1.96 7.74
C TRP A 68 16.85 2.88 6.58
N SER A 69 17.97 3.56 6.77
CA SER A 69 18.66 4.35 5.75
C SER A 69 20.16 4.10 5.84
N GLY A 70 20.83 4.12 4.69
CA GLY A 70 22.28 4.09 4.60
C GLY A 70 22.91 5.22 5.40
N ALA A 71 24.02 4.92 6.06
CA ALA A 71 24.91 5.94 6.61
C ALA A 71 26.01 6.23 5.59
N ALA A 72 26.40 7.50 5.47
CA ALA A 72 27.60 7.91 4.75
C ALA A 72 28.87 7.56 5.54
#